data_AF-A0A135S8P6-F1
#
_entry.id   AF-A0A135S8P6-F1
#
_cell.length_a   1.000
_cell.length_b   1.000
_cell.length_c   1.000
_cell.angle_alpha   90.00
_cell.angle_beta   90.00
_cell.angle_gamma   90.00
#
_symmetry.space_group_name_H-M   'P 1'
#
loop_
_entity.id
_entity.type
_entity.pdbx_description
1 polymer ?
#
loop_
_entity_poly.entity_id
_entity_poly.type
_entity_poly.pdbx_seq_one_letter_code
_entity_poly.pdbx_strand_id
1 'polypeptide(L)' 'MGGRFTFSDDSHGIAQVATNYKRNVNYLESLGVKEVFTFERGPVEGVNGDTKAVLREKGVALAAFRENFN' A
#
# COMPACT_ATOMS: atom_id res chain seq x y z
N MET A 1 -9.20 18.79 3.54
CA MET A 1 -8.12 18.22 4.36
C MET A 1 -7.34 17.26 3.48
N GLY A 2 -6.07 17.54 3.16
CA GLY A 2 -5.27 16.78 2.19
C GLY A 2 -4.70 15.46 2.74
N GLY A 3 -5.54 14.65 3.37
CA GLY A 3 -5.15 13.36 3.92
C GLY A 3 -4.83 12.33 2.84
N ARG A 4 -4.03 11.32 3.19
CA ARG A 4 -3.62 10.21 2.32
C ARG A 4 -4.12 8.89 2.90
N PHE A 5 -4.47 7.94 2.04
CA PHE A 5 -4.93 6.62 2.44
C PHE A 5 -3.83 5.59 2.28
N THR A 6 -3.78 4.61 3.19
CA THR A 6 -2.97 3.41 3.07
C THR A 6 -3.86 2.19 3.33
N PHE A 7 -3.54 1.07 2.69
CA PHE A 7 -4.25 -0.19 2.92
C PHE A 7 -3.54 -1.00 4.00
N SER A 8 -4.33 -1.55 4.90
CA SER A 8 -3.93 -2.57 5.86
C SER A 8 -5.10 -3.54 6.02
N ASP A 9 -4.81 -4.81 6.24
CA ASP A 9 -5.81 -5.84 6.59
C ASP A 9 -5.82 -6.16 8.09
N ASP A 10 -4.83 -5.68 8.84
CA ASP A 10 -4.62 -5.96 10.28
C ASP A 10 -4.90 -7.42 10.66
N SER A 11 -4.48 -8.32 9.78
CA SER A 11 -4.83 -9.72 9.86
C SER A 11 -4.07 -10.41 10.98
N HIS A 12 -4.77 -11.23 11.75
CA HIS A 12 -4.21 -12.04 12.84
C HIS A 12 -4.03 -13.51 12.44
N GLY A 13 -4.25 -13.83 11.16
CA GLY A 13 -3.98 -15.14 10.57
C GLY A 13 -3.89 -15.07 9.04
N ILE A 14 -3.11 -15.98 8.45
CA ILE A 14 -2.86 -15.98 6.99
C ILE A 14 -4.14 -16.07 6.15
N ALA A 15 -5.15 -16.79 6.63
CA ALA A 15 -6.44 -16.92 5.95
C ALA A 15 -7.24 -15.61 5.89
N GLN A 16 -6.89 -14.61 6.72
CA GLN A 16 -7.56 -13.31 6.77
C GLN A 16 -6.92 -12.29 5.81
N VAL A 17 -5.71 -12.57 5.32
CA VAL A 17 -4.95 -11.63 4.50
C VAL A 17 -5.75 -11.20 3.28
N ALA A 18 -5.84 -9.88 3.09
CA ALA A 18 -6.56 -9.24 1.99
C ALA A 18 -8.07 -9.60 1.85
N THR A 19 -8.71 -10.23 2.86
CA THR A 19 -10.11 -10.71 2.79
C THR A 19 -11.09 -9.63 2.32
N ASN A 20 -10.84 -8.37 2.69
CA ASN A 20 -11.71 -7.24 2.35
C ASN A 20 -11.12 -6.26 1.33
N TYR A 21 -9.95 -6.52 0.75
CA TYR A 21 -9.30 -5.54 -0.11
C TYR A 21 -10.12 -5.19 -1.35
N LYS A 22 -10.79 -6.15 -1.98
CA LYS A 22 -11.70 -5.86 -3.12
C LYS A 22 -12.85 -4.91 -2.73
N ARG A 23 -13.45 -5.10 -1.56
CA ARG A 23 -14.53 -4.21 -1.06
C ARG A 23 -14.00 -2.82 -0.76
N ASN A 24 -12.82 -2.74 -0.15
CA ASN A 24 -12.16 -1.48 0.17
C ASN A 24 -11.76 -0.70 -1.10
N VAL A 25 -11.25 -1.37 -2.14
CA VAL A 25 -10.95 -0.73 -3.44
C VAL A 25 -12.22 -0.13 -4.03
N ASN A 26 -13.32 -0.88 -4.11
CA ASN A 26 -14.60 -0.36 -4.62
C ASN A 26 -15.09 0.85 -3.81
N TYR A 27 -14.93 0.81 -2.49
CA TYR A 27 -15.33 1.91 -1.61
C TYR A 27 -14.51 3.18 -1.90
N LEU A 28 -13.19 3.07 -1.98
CA LEU A 28 -12.32 4.21 -2.28
C LEU A 28 -12.57 4.77 -3.69
N GLU A 29 -12.82 3.91 -4.68
CA GLU A 29 -13.21 4.33 -6.03
C GLU A 29 -14.51 5.15 -6.01
N SER A 30 -15.51 4.72 -5.21
CA SER A 30 -16.78 5.43 -5.06
C SER A 30 -16.64 6.81 -4.42
N LEU A 31 -15.60 7.00 -3.61
CA LEU A 31 -15.22 8.30 -3.02
C LEU A 31 -14.37 9.17 -3.96
N GLY A 32 -14.03 8.67 -5.15
CA GLY A 32 -13.22 9.37 -6.14
C GLY A 32 -11.70 9.34 -5.86
N VAL A 33 -11.25 8.51 -4.91
CA VAL A 33 -9.81 8.36 -4.60
C VAL A 33 -9.07 7.77 -5.80
N LYS A 34 -7.92 8.34 -6.13
CA LYS A 34 -7.12 7.94 -7.32
C LYS A 34 -5.85 7.19 -6.97
N GLU A 35 -5.33 7.39 -5.78
CA GLU A 35 -4.09 6.78 -5.32
C GLU A 35 -4.17 6.45 -3.83
N VAL A 36 -3.42 5.42 -3.45
CA VAL A 36 -3.09 5.11 -2.07
C VAL A 36 -1.59 5.09 -1.89
N PHE A 37 -1.13 5.21 -0.66
CA PHE A 37 0.28 5.39 -0.36
C PHE A 37 0.81 4.20 0.43
N THR A 38 2.04 3.82 0.11
CA THR A 38 2.84 2.85 0.84
C THR A 38 4.27 3.37 0.99
N PHE A 39 5.12 2.63 1.70
CA PHE A 39 6.55 2.90 1.73
C PHE A 39 7.29 1.97 0.77
N GLU A 40 8.24 2.52 0.03
CA GLU A 40 9.25 1.72 -0.67
C GLU A 40 10.61 1.89 0.00
N ARG A 41 11.38 0.79 0.01
CA ARG A 41 12.76 0.82 0.49
C ARG A 41 13.63 1.47 -0.58
N GLY A 42 14.43 2.45 -0.18
CA GLY A 42 15.47 3.00 -1.06
C GLY A 42 16.56 1.97 -1.40
N PRO A 43 17.49 2.28 -2.32
CA PRO A 43 18.64 1.42 -2.58
C PRO A 43 19.38 1.17 -1.27
N VAL A 44 19.85 -0.07 -1.09
CA VAL A 44 20.72 -0.43 0.04
C VAL A 44 22.08 0.21 -0.25
N GLU A 45 22.31 1.40 0.30
CA GLU A 45 23.62 2.03 0.29
C GLU A 45 24.52 1.29 1.28
N GLY A 46 25.30 0.35 0.76
CA GLY A 46 26.26 -0.44 1.55
C GLY A 46 25.79 -1.86 1.78
N VAL A 47 26.13 -2.77 0.87
CA VAL A 47 26.26 -4.19 1.20
C VAL A 47 27.43 -4.24 2.20
N ASN A 48 27.13 -4.44 3.50
CA ASN A 48 28.08 -4.48 4.65
C ASN A 48 28.21 -3.22 5.55
N GLY A 49 27.14 -2.44 5.76
CA GLY A 49 27.18 -1.35 6.76
C GLY A 49 25.94 -1.29 7.64
N ASP A 50 26.11 -0.98 8.92
CA ASP A 50 25.07 -0.82 9.96
C ASP A 50 24.07 0.33 9.70
N THR A 51 24.01 0.86 8.48
CA THR A 51 23.19 2.01 8.12
C THR A 51 21.74 1.59 7.93
N LYS A 52 20.83 2.22 8.67
CA LYS A 52 19.39 1.95 8.57
C LYS A 52 18.87 2.27 7.17
N ALA A 53 18.02 1.39 6.65
CA ALA A 53 17.34 1.61 5.38
C ALA A 53 16.43 2.85 5.44
N VAL A 54 16.48 3.68 4.40
CA VAL A 54 15.58 4.83 4.24
C VAL A 54 14.30 4.38 3.55
N LEU A 55 13.15 4.70 4.15
CA LEU A 55 11.83 4.51 3.54
C LEU A 55 11.40 5.79 2.83
N ARG A 56 10.83 5.63 1.63
CA ARG A 56 10.27 6.74 0.83
C ARG A 56 8.78 6.49 0.61
N GLU A 57 7.98 7.54 0.71
CA GLU A 57 6.56 7.44 0.35
C GLU A 57 6.42 7.15 -1.13
N LYS A 58 5.52 6.22 -1.46
CA LYS A 58 5.18 5.83 -2.81
C LYS A 58 3.68 5.88 -2.99
N GLY A 59 3.23 6.75 -3.91
CA GLY A 59 1.88 6.72 -4.43
C GLY A 59 1.70 5.51 -5.37
N VAL A 60 0.60 4.80 -5.20
CA VAL A 60 0.18 3.67 -6.02
C VAL A 60 -1.20 3.99 -6.56
N ALA A 61 -1.32 4.02 -7.88
CA ALA A 61 -2.60 4.24 -8.54
C ALA A 61 -3.60 3.16 -8.11
N LEU A 62 -4.82 3.56 -7.74
CA LEU A 62 -5.86 2.63 -7.32
C LEU A 62 -6.24 1.65 -8.44
N ALA A 63 -6.11 2.08 -9.70
CA ALA A 63 -6.28 1.24 -10.89
C ALA A 63 -5.27 0.09 -10.96
N ALA A 64 -3.99 0.33 -10.66
CA ALA A 64 -2.97 -0.72 -10.62
C ALA A 64 -3.26 -1.74 -9.49
N PHE A 65 -3.85 -1.28 -8.38
CA PHE A 65 -4.30 -2.18 -7.33
C PHE A 65 -5.47 -3.05 -7.82
N ARG A 66 -6.47 -2.46 -8.49
CA ARG A 66 -7.66 -3.14 -9.04
C ARG A 66 -7.32 -4.36 -9.90
N GLU A 67 -6.22 -4.29 -10.66
CA GLU A 67 -5.73 -5.38 -11.53
C GLU A 67 -5.51 -6.71 -10.80
N ASN A 68 -5.24 -6.68 -9.48
CA ASN A 68 -4.99 -7.88 -8.66
C ASN A 68 -6.27 -8.60 -8.19
N PHE A 69 -7.45 -8.09 -8.53
CA PHE A 69 -8.75 -8.59 -8.06
C PHE A 69 -9.73 -8.92 -9.19
N ASN A 70 -9.19 -9.15 -10.39
CA ASN A 70 -9.89 -9.61 -11.58
C ASN A 70 -10.16 -11.11 -11.52
#